data_AF-A0A925SD49-F1
#
_entry.id   AF-A0A925SD49-F1
#
_cell.length_a   1.000
_cell.length_b   1.000
_cell.length_c   1.000
_cell.angle_alpha   90.00
_cell.angle_beta   90.00
_cell.angle_gamma   90.00
#
_symmetry.space_group_name_H-M   'P 1'
#
loop_
_entity.id
_entity.type
_entity.pdbx_description
1 polymer ?
#
loop_
_entity_poly.entity_id
_entity_poly.type
_entity_poly.pdbx_seq_one_letter_code
_entity_poly.pdbx_strand_id
1 'polypeptide(L)'
;MSAVSRIKLGRRGGIASVILGGWLLLTAWAAIGQQTRTSENPEGKWEVLEGCILSTNSISDGDSFQVEHKGRTYIFRIYFVDAPESDASLTDRITDQAAYFGLSPADVARGGKLAGEFTRDKLSGREFTVVTRWQNAMGRSTLARFYGIALVQGKNLSEELVAAGFARIYGLRANWPEGTRSTTTINKLKNLEMQAREQRRGLWDEKGFSRQTDRAATPATAKVGKAVTAPMDLNEANYEELQTLPGIGPKLAERIVASRPFHKVDDLLKVGGIGTQILERIRPLVRVEGIDGEK
;
A
#
# COMPACT_ATOMS: atom_id res chain seq x y z
N MET A 1 -42.40 25.89 47.81
CA MET A 1 -41.18 25.08 47.65
C MET A 1 -41.59 23.63 47.58
N SER A 2 -41.32 22.99 46.43
CA SER A 2 -42.08 21.86 45.88
C SER A 2 -41.73 20.51 46.47
N ALA A 3 -42.77 19.68 46.65
CA ALA A 3 -42.67 18.24 46.85
C ALA A 3 -43.74 17.49 46.05
N VAL A 4 -43.27 16.44 45.38
CA VAL A 4 -43.87 15.27 44.74
C VAL A 4 -45.21 14.79 45.34
N SER A 5 -46.19 14.34 44.51
CA SER A 5 -46.86 13.01 44.63
C SER A 5 -48.02 12.74 43.62
N ARG A 6 -47.83 11.64 42.86
CA ARG A 6 -48.71 10.51 42.46
C ARG A 6 -50.17 10.69 41.95
N ILE A 7 -50.43 10.19 40.72
CA ILE A 7 -51.10 8.93 40.28
C ILE A 7 -52.62 8.80 40.52
N LYS A 8 -53.41 8.63 39.44
CA LYS A 8 -54.25 7.43 39.23
C LYS A 8 -54.84 7.27 37.81
N LEU A 9 -54.84 6.01 37.38
CA LEU A 9 -55.33 5.40 36.15
C LEU A 9 -56.85 5.57 35.91
N GLY A 10 -57.24 5.62 34.64
CA GLY A 10 -58.56 5.23 34.15
C GLY A 10 -58.43 4.26 32.97
N ARG A 11 -59.07 3.08 33.05
CA ARG A 11 -59.14 2.06 31.99
C ARG A 11 -60.59 1.58 31.87
N ARG A 12 -60.95 1.12 30.65
CA ARG A 12 -62.19 0.43 30.17
C ARG A 12 -63.23 1.39 29.59
N GLY A 13 -63.88 1.13 28.45
CA GLY A 13 -63.90 0.01 27.50
C GLY A 13 -64.98 0.29 26.43
N GLY A 14 -65.10 -0.53 25.37
CA GLY A 14 -66.28 -0.51 24.49
C GLY A 14 -66.08 -0.71 22.98
N ILE A 15 -66.01 -1.98 22.57
CA ILE A 15 -66.54 -2.64 21.36
C ILE A 15 -67.44 -1.86 20.38
N ALA A 16 -67.16 -1.94 19.06
CA ALA A 16 -68.13 -2.30 18.00
C ALA A 16 -67.49 -2.46 16.58
N SER A 17 -67.57 -3.70 16.06
CA SER A 17 -67.76 -4.20 14.69
C SER A 17 -67.48 -3.40 13.38
N VAL A 18 -66.71 -4.09 12.53
CA VAL A 18 -66.94 -4.41 11.10
C VAL A 18 -66.76 -3.30 10.04
N ILE A 19 -65.80 -3.50 9.13
CA ILE A 19 -66.00 -3.59 7.67
C ILE A 19 -64.83 -4.39 7.04
N LEU A 20 -65.21 -5.32 6.17
CA LEU A 20 -64.39 -6.20 5.35
C LEU A 20 -63.85 -5.42 4.14
N GLY A 21 -62.57 -5.58 3.79
CA GLY A 21 -62.00 -5.01 2.56
C GLY A 21 -60.53 -5.34 2.42
N GLY A 22 -60.22 -6.52 1.89
CA GLY A 22 -58.84 -6.92 1.59
C GLY A 22 -58.31 -6.20 0.36
N TRP A 23 -57.08 -5.69 0.45
CA TRP A 23 -56.17 -5.53 -0.68
C TRP A 23 -54.77 -5.99 -0.26
N LEU A 24 -54.27 -6.95 -1.00
CA LEU A 24 -52.92 -7.48 -1.00
C LEU A 24 -51.95 -6.38 -1.49
N LEU A 25 -50.71 -6.41 -0.97
CA LEU A 25 -49.42 -5.99 -1.57
C LEU A 25 -48.63 -4.87 -0.88
N LEU A 26 -47.33 -5.18 -0.77
CA LEU A 26 -46.14 -4.32 -0.64
C LEU A 26 -45.67 -3.93 0.76
N THR A 27 -45.25 -4.92 1.55
CA THR A 27 -44.07 -4.74 2.43
C THR A 27 -42.80 -5.00 1.62
N ALA A 28 -42.45 -4.06 0.74
CA ALA A 28 -41.10 -3.98 0.17
C ALA A 28 -40.20 -3.29 1.21
N TRP A 29 -39.66 -4.07 2.16
CA TRP A 29 -38.46 -3.62 2.87
C TRP A 29 -37.31 -3.70 1.87
N ALA A 30 -36.87 -2.50 1.45
CA ALA A 30 -35.77 -2.32 0.53
C ALA A 30 -34.54 -3.08 1.03
N ALA A 31 -34.16 -4.12 0.29
CA ALA A 31 -32.81 -4.65 0.32
C ALA A 31 -31.88 -3.47 -0.02
N ILE A 32 -31.20 -2.93 0.99
CA ILE A 32 -30.08 -2.02 0.80
C ILE A 32 -29.08 -2.81 -0.03
N GLY A 33 -29.04 -2.49 -1.32
CA GLY A 33 -28.18 -3.16 -2.28
C GLY A 33 -26.75 -3.09 -1.82
N GLN A 34 -26.21 -4.24 -1.41
CA GLN A 34 -24.79 -4.50 -1.51
C GLN A 34 -24.45 -4.48 -3.00
N GLN A 35 -24.16 -3.30 -3.51
CA GLN A 35 -23.69 -3.16 -4.87
C GLN A 35 -22.18 -3.44 -4.87
N THR A 36 -21.85 -4.72 -4.93
CA THR A 36 -20.54 -5.21 -5.39
C THR A 36 -20.36 -4.77 -6.84
N ARG A 37 -19.86 -3.54 -7.07
CA ARG A 37 -19.38 -3.09 -8.37
C ARG A 37 -17.86 -3.15 -8.41
N THR A 38 -17.34 -4.31 -8.77
CA THR A 38 -15.93 -4.53 -9.11
C THR A 38 -15.65 -4.28 -10.61
N SER A 39 -16.58 -3.74 -11.40
CA SER A 39 -16.48 -3.78 -12.88
C SER A 39 -16.63 -2.46 -13.64
N GLU A 40 -16.67 -1.28 -12.99
CA GLU A 40 -16.86 0.00 -13.72
C GLU A 40 -15.58 0.83 -13.96
N ASN A 41 -14.43 0.46 -13.39
CA ASN A 41 -13.22 1.28 -13.53
C ASN A 41 -12.27 0.64 -14.56
N PRO A 42 -12.03 1.27 -15.72
CA PRO A 42 -11.11 0.74 -16.71
C PRO A 42 -9.69 0.85 -16.15
N GLU A 43 -9.12 -0.29 -15.73
CA GLU A 43 -7.73 -0.36 -15.32
C GLU A 43 -6.83 0.29 -16.40
N GLY A 44 -5.96 1.21 -15.97
CA GLY A 44 -4.94 1.80 -16.84
C GLY A 44 -5.19 3.24 -17.31
N LYS A 45 -6.41 3.78 -17.22
CA LYS A 45 -6.65 5.21 -17.46
C LYS A 45 -6.49 6.00 -16.16
N TRP A 46 -5.70 7.07 -16.21
CA TRP A 46 -5.58 8.01 -15.08
C TRP A 46 -6.85 8.81 -14.87
N GLU A 47 -7.23 8.96 -13.61
CA GLU A 47 -8.33 9.75 -13.11
C GLU A 47 -7.86 10.61 -11.93
N VAL A 48 -8.43 11.81 -11.84
CA VAL A 48 -8.19 12.76 -10.75
C VAL A 48 -9.46 12.85 -9.92
N LEU A 49 -9.36 12.41 -8.67
CA LEU A 49 -10.43 12.45 -7.68
C LEU A 49 -10.19 13.65 -6.76
N GLU A 50 -10.88 14.75 -7.02
CA GLU A 50 -10.85 15.95 -6.17
C GLU A 50 -11.85 15.84 -5.01
N GLY A 51 -11.62 16.55 -3.91
CA GLY A 51 -12.54 16.52 -2.76
C GLY A 51 -12.56 15.17 -2.04
N CYS A 52 -11.44 14.45 -2.04
CA CYS A 52 -11.27 13.25 -1.22
C CYS A 52 -11.12 13.63 0.25
N ILE A 53 -11.75 12.86 1.13
CA ILE A 53 -11.69 13.06 2.58
C ILE A 53 -11.19 11.76 3.24
N LEU A 54 -10.34 11.89 4.25
CA LEU A 54 -9.87 10.75 5.04
C LEU A 54 -11.03 10.19 5.87
N SER A 55 -11.26 8.87 5.79
CA SER A 55 -12.26 8.21 6.64
C SER A 55 -11.77 8.17 8.09
N THR A 56 -12.49 8.82 9.01
CA THR A 56 -12.08 9.01 10.41
C THR A 56 -12.14 7.73 11.26
N ASN A 57 -12.83 6.70 10.77
CA ASN A 57 -13.04 5.45 11.48
C ASN A 57 -12.01 4.35 11.13
N SER A 58 -11.06 4.63 10.22
CA SER A 58 -10.06 3.63 9.78
C SER A 58 -8.67 3.91 10.33
N ILE A 59 -7.95 2.85 10.72
CA ILE A 59 -6.52 2.92 10.95
C ILE A 59 -5.84 3.15 9.59
N SER A 60 -5.08 4.24 9.48
CA SER A 60 -4.16 4.48 8.37
C SER A 60 -2.83 3.84 8.71
N ASP A 61 -2.35 2.99 7.82
CA ASP A 61 -0.94 2.65 7.75
C ASP A 61 -0.24 3.79 6.97
N GLY A 62 1.05 4.02 7.18
CA GLY A 62 1.71 5.24 6.65
C GLY A 62 1.54 5.42 5.13
N ASP A 63 1.52 4.32 4.37
CA ASP A 63 1.36 4.32 2.91
C ASP A 63 -0.05 3.90 2.44
N SER A 64 -0.96 3.55 3.36
CA SER A 64 -2.30 3.04 3.01
C SER A 64 -3.39 3.64 3.90
N PHE A 65 -4.40 4.25 3.29
CA PHE A 65 -5.48 4.93 4.01
C PHE A 65 -6.84 4.79 3.32
N GLN A 66 -7.91 4.86 4.11
CA GLN A 66 -9.27 4.82 3.62
C GLN A 66 -9.77 6.22 3.27
N VAL A 67 -10.41 6.34 2.12
CA VAL A 67 -10.87 7.59 1.52
C VAL A 67 -12.35 7.51 1.23
N GLU A 68 -13.08 8.56 1.62
CA GLU A 68 -14.45 8.82 1.18
C GLU A 68 -14.42 9.80 0.00
N HIS A 69 -15.10 9.46 -1.10
CA HIS A 69 -15.23 10.31 -2.27
C HIS A 69 -16.57 10.05 -2.96
N LYS A 70 -17.39 11.10 -3.14
CA LYS A 70 -18.72 11.03 -3.80
C LYS A 70 -19.62 9.91 -3.25
N GLY A 71 -19.63 9.72 -1.93
CA GLY A 71 -20.45 8.71 -1.25
C GLY A 71 -19.94 7.27 -1.40
N ARG A 72 -18.70 7.08 -1.89
CA ARG A 72 -18.04 5.79 -1.99
C ARG A 72 -16.78 5.76 -1.14
N THR A 73 -16.49 4.58 -0.61
CA THR A 73 -15.34 4.31 0.24
C THR A 73 -14.30 3.48 -0.52
N TYR A 74 -13.04 3.90 -0.46
CA TYR A 74 -11.90 3.24 -1.10
C TYR A 74 -10.76 3.08 -0.11
N ILE A 75 -9.89 2.09 -0.33
CA ILE A 75 -8.57 2.09 0.30
C ILE A 75 -7.55 2.45 -0.78
N PHE A 76 -6.76 3.50 -0.56
CA PHE A 76 -5.64 3.83 -1.43
C PHE A 76 -4.32 3.44 -0.77
N ARG A 77 -3.52 2.65 -1.48
CA ARG A 77 -2.09 2.48 -1.22
C ARG A 77 -1.34 3.46 -2.10
N ILE A 78 -0.40 4.21 -1.56
CA ILE A 78 0.32 5.21 -2.35
C ILE A 78 1.39 4.57 -3.25
N TYR A 79 1.61 5.16 -4.42
CA TYR A 79 2.69 4.75 -5.30
C TYR A 79 4.08 5.09 -4.72
N PHE A 80 5.09 4.39 -5.22
CA PHE A 80 6.54 4.55 -5.03
C PHE A 80 7.12 4.27 -3.66
N VAL A 81 6.32 4.35 -2.60
CA VAL A 81 6.84 4.27 -1.23
C VAL A 81 6.14 3.19 -0.43
N ASP A 82 6.82 2.71 0.61
CA ASP A 82 6.34 1.72 1.57
C ASP A 82 6.65 2.27 2.96
N ALA A 83 5.64 2.35 3.81
CA ALA A 83 5.83 2.72 5.21
C ALA A 83 6.18 1.47 6.02
N PRO A 84 6.91 1.60 7.14
CA PRO A 84 7.16 0.48 8.02
C PRO A 84 5.85 -0.16 8.50
N GLU A 85 5.84 -1.48 8.64
CA GLU A 85 4.68 -2.19 9.19
C GLU A 85 4.42 -1.72 10.62
N SER A 86 3.14 -1.56 10.97
CA SER A 86 2.71 -1.20 12.33
C SER A 86 2.48 -2.44 13.23
N ASP A 87 2.37 -3.62 12.61
CA ASP A 87 2.20 -4.92 13.26
C ASP A 87 3.53 -5.68 13.34
N ALA A 88 4.00 -5.91 14.57
CA ALA A 88 5.25 -6.62 14.84
C ALA A 88 5.20 -8.13 14.53
N SER A 89 4.01 -8.70 14.27
CA SER A 89 3.86 -10.13 13.94
C SER A 89 4.33 -10.49 12.53
N LEU A 90 4.53 -9.49 11.65
CA LEU A 90 5.00 -9.67 10.28
C LEU A 90 6.53 -9.77 10.21
N THR A 91 7.10 -10.81 10.82
CA THR A 91 8.55 -10.94 11.11
C THR A 91 9.47 -10.70 9.90
N ASP A 92 9.13 -11.23 8.72
CA ASP A 92 9.96 -11.06 7.52
C ASP A 92 9.98 -9.60 7.04
N ARG A 93 8.81 -8.95 7.03
CA ARG A 93 8.64 -7.52 6.68
C ARG A 93 9.39 -6.64 7.66
N ILE A 94 9.25 -6.91 8.95
CA ILE A 94 9.93 -6.20 10.02
C ILE A 94 11.45 -6.30 9.86
N THR A 95 11.97 -7.49 9.55
CA THR A 95 13.41 -7.71 9.38
C THR A 95 13.96 -6.94 8.18
N ASP A 96 13.27 -7.01 7.03
CA ASP A 96 13.64 -6.29 5.81
C ASP A 96 13.60 -4.76 6.01
N GLN A 97 12.54 -4.24 6.64
CA GLN A 97 12.40 -2.82 6.95
C GLN A 97 13.44 -2.36 7.99
N ALA A 98 13.71 -3.17 9.02
CA ALA A 98 14.77 -2.90 10.00
C ALA A 98 16.13 -2.72 9.30
N ALA A 99 16.47 -3.61 8.36
CA ALA A 99 17.70 -3.54 7.60
C ALA A 99 17.76 -2.26 6.73
N TYR A 100 16.65 -1.89 6.07
CA TYR A 100 16.58 -0.67 5.26
C TYR A 100 16.86 0.60 6.09
N PHE A 101 16.19 0.72 7.24
CA PHE A 101 16.29 1.90 8.11
C PHE A 101 17.47 1.84 9.10
N GLY A 102 18.21 0.73 9.16
CA GLY A 102 19.27 0.50 10.15
C GLY A 102 18.76 0.46 11.58
N LEU A 103 17.55 -0.08 11.79
CA LEU A 103 16.86 -0.13 13.08
C LEU A 103 16.95 -1.51 13.72
N SER A 104 16.74 -1.57 15.03
CA SER A 104 16.33 -2.81 15.68
C SER A 104 14.95 -3.24 15.17
N PRO A 105 14.69 -4.54 14.90
CA PRO A 105 13.36 -5.06 14.56
C PRO A 105 12.24 -4.61 15.52
N ALA A 106 12.55 -4.46 16.81
CA ALA A 106 11.60 -4.02 17.82
C ALA A 106 11.10 -2.58 17.61
N ASP A 107 11.87 -1.76 16.91
CA ASP A 107 11.58 -0.33 16.69
C ASP A 107 10.82 -0.05 15.38
N VAL A 108 10.77 -1.03 14.46
CA VAL A 108 10.07 -0.88 13.17
C VAL A 108 8.59 -0.64 13.36
N ALA A 109 7.93 -1.43 14.22
CA ALA A 109 6.50 -1.28 14.51
C ALA A 109 6.15 0.10 15.08
N ARG A 110 7.03 0.67 15.93
CA ARG A 110 6.87 2.05 16.40
C ARG A 110 7.00 3.04 15.25
N GLY A 111 7.98 2.84 14.37
CA GLY A 111 8.14 3.64 13.15
C GLY A 111 6.90 3.62 12.26
N GLY A 112 6.27 2.45 12.08
CA GLY A 112 5.04 2.29 11.30
C GLY A 112 3.85 3.05 11.89
N LYS A 113 3.72 3.04 13.23
CA LYS A 113 2.68 3.84 13.93
C LYS A 113 2.89 5.34 13.73
N LEU A 114 4.13 5.82 13.87
CA LEU A 114 4.48 7.23 13.65
C LEU A 114 4.26 7.64 12.18
N ALA A 115 4.55 6.77 11.22
CA ALA A 115 4.25 7.01 9.81
C ALA A 115 2.73 7.11 9.56
N GLY A 116 1.93 6.24 10.18
CA GLY A 116 0.46 6.30 10.11
C GLY A 116 -0.11 7.58 10.74
N GLU A 117 0.45 8.03 11.87
CA GLU A 117 0.13 9.32 12.48
C GLU A 117 0.47 10.49 11.57
N PHE A 118 1.67 10.50 10.98
CA PHE A 118 2.08 11.53 10.03
C PHE A 118 1.12 11.63 8.84
N THR A 119 0.74 10.49 8.25
CA THR A 119 -0.22 10.46 7.14
C THR A 119 -1.59 10.98 7.57
N ARG A 120 -2.08 10.58 8.74
CA ARG A 120 -3.35 11.08 9.28
C ARG A 120 -3.30 12.59 9.55
N ASP A 121 -2.20 13.12 10.09
CA ASP A 121 -2.05 14.56 10.35
C ASP A 121 -2.03 15.38 9.06
N LYS A 122 -1.43 14.85 7.99
CA LYS A 122 -1.43 15.49 6.67
C LYS A 122 -2.82 15.51 6.06
N LEU A 123 -3.59 14.41 6.18
CA LEU A 123 -4.86 14.24 5.46
C LEU A 123 -6.10 14.69 6.24
N SER A 124 -6.06 14.66 7.58
CA SER A 124 -7.23 14.94 8.40
C SER A 124 -7.63 16.43 8.39
N GLY A 125 -8.93 16.65 8.59
CA GLY A 125 -9.53 18.00 8.69
C GLY A 125 -9.52 18.80 7.39
N ARG A 126 -9.23 18.17 6.24
CA ARG A 126 -9.16 18.84 4.94
C ARG A 126 -9.50 17.90 3.80
N GLU A 127 -9.81 18.50 2.65
CA GLU A 127 -9.90 17.79 1.38
C GLU A 127 -8.52 17.67 0.75
N PHE A 128 -8.33 16.59 -0.03
CA PHE A 128 -7.15 16.37 -0.84
C PHE A 128 -7.55 15.75 -2.18
N THR A 129 -6.59 15.65 -3.09
CA THR A 129 -6.80 15.03 -4.40
C THR A 129 -6.12 13.67 -4.45
N VAL A 130 -6.79 12.66 -4.99
CA VAL A 130 -6.17 11.38 -5.32
C VAL A 130 -6.09 11.23 -6.83
N VAL A 131 -4.88 11.03 -7.35
CA VAL A 131 -4.66 10.68 -8.76
C VAL A 131 -4.43 9.18 -8.84
N THR A 132 -5.29 8.45 -9.55
CA THR A 132 -5.26 6.98 -9.59
C THR A 132 -5.49 6.48 -11.01
N ARG A 133 -4.95 5.30 -11.34
CA ARG A 133 -5.29 4.55 -12.56
C ARG A 133 -6.10 3.29 -12.29
N TRP A 134 -6.70 3.23 -11.10
CA TRP A 134 -7.53 2.13 -10.60
C TRP A 134 -6.83 0.76 -10.60
N GLN A 135 -5.51 0.75 -10.57
CA GLN A 135 -4.76 -0.49 -10.48
C GLN A 135 -4.96 -1.12 -9.10
N ASN A 136 -5.38 -2.39 -9.09
CA ASN A 136 -5.56 -3.15 -7.87
C ASN A 136 -4.26 -3.21 -7.04
N ALA A 137 -4.36 -2.90 -5.74
CA ALA A 137 -3.24 -2.91 -4.80
C ALA A 137 -3.19 -4.13 -3.88
N MET A 138 -4.14 -5.06 -4.04
CA MET A 138 -4.32 -6.30 -3.29
C MET A 138 -4.50 -6.09 -1.78
N GLY A 139 -5.32 -6.93 -1.14
CA GLY A 139 -5.53 -6.82 0.30
C GLY A 139 -6.45 -7.90 0.82
N ARG A 140 -6.40 -8.09 2.16
CA ARG A 140 -7.27 -9.02 2.88
C ARG A 140 -8.63 -8.41 3.22
N SER A 141 -8.79 -7.11 3.03
CA SER A 141 -10.07 -6.40 3.26
C SER A 141 -11.06 -6.70 2.14
N THR A 142 -12.35 -6.66 2.47
CA THR A 142 -13.44 -6.71 1.49
C THR A 142 -13.61 -5.38 0.75
N LEU A 143 -13.03 -4.29 1.25
CA LEU A 143 -13.02 -3.00 0.56
C LEU A 143 -12.02 -3.03 -0.60
N ALA A 144 -12.42 -2.41 -1.71
CA ALA A 144 -11.58 -2.29 -2.89
C ALA A 144 -10.35 -1.43 -2.59
N ARG A 145 -9.16 -2.00 -2.85
CA ARG A 145 -7.88 -1.33 -2.63
C ARG A 145 -7.18 -1.05 -3.95
N PHE A 146 -6.82 0.21 -4.15
CA PHE A 146 -6.18 0.68 -5.38
C PHE A 146 -4.89 1.44 -5.09
N TYR A 147 -4.00 1.50 -6.07
CA TYR A 147 -2.88 2.42 -5.99
C TYR A 147 -3.31 3.86 -6.33
N GLY A 148 -2.72 4.84 -5.65
CA GLY A 148 -2.99 6.25 -5.90
C GLY A 148 -1.81 7.17 -5.57
N ILE A 149 -1.90 8.41 -6.00
CA ILE A 149 -1.03 9.51 -5.59
C ILE A 149 -1.91 10.50 -4.84
N ALA A 150 -1.61 10.76 -3.57
CA ALA A 150 -2.31 11.79 -2.81
C ALA A 150 -1.59 13.12 -2.90
N LEU A 151 -2.33 14.16 -3.32
CA LEU A 151 -1.90 15.53 -3.36
C LEU A 151 -2.65 16.33 -2.29
N VAL A 152 -1.91 16.81 -1.30
CA VAL A 152 -2.45 17.58 -0.18
C VAL A 152 -1.91 19.00 -0.29
N GLN A 153 -2.78 19.99 -0.51
CA GLN A 153 -2.37 21.38 -0.70
C GLN A 153 -1.25 21.54 -1.75
N GLY A 154 -1.36 20.79 -2.85
CA GLY A 154 -0.39 20.79 -3.94
C GLY A 154 0.90 19.99 -3.68
N LYS A 155 1.03 19.32 -2.53
CA LYS A 155 2.20 18.50 -2.20
C LYS A 155 1.91 17.01 -2.29
N ASN A 156 2.86 16.26 -2.84
CA ASN A 156 2.73 14.80 -2.98
C ASN A 156 3.05 14.10 -1.65
N LEU A 157 2.09 13.33 -1.12
CA LEU A 157 2.24 12.62 0.15
C LEU A 157 3.41 11.62 0.15
N SER A 158 3.68 10.94 -0.97
CA SER A 158 4.84 10.02 -1.06
C SER A 158 6.16 10.76 -0.86
N GLU A 159 6.26 11.98 -1.39
CA GLU A 159 7.44 12.83 -1.22
C GLU A 159 7.55 13.34 0.22
N GLU A 160 6.43 13.76 0.82
CA GLU A 160 6.37 14.23 2.21
C GLU A 160 6.78 13.14 3.21
N LEU A 161 6.33 11.89 3.01
CA LEU A 161 6.70 10.75 3.84
C LEU A 161 8.20 10.45 3.77
N VAL A 162 8.79 10.42 2.57
CA VAL A 162 10.22 10.18 2.39
C VAL A 162 11.05 11.34 2.96
N ALA A 163 10.65 12.58 2.70
CA ALA A 163 11.32 13.78 3.21
C ALA A 163 11.27 13.90 4.75
N ALA A 164 10.26 13.31 5.37
CA ALA A 164 10.13 13.20 6.83
C ALA A 164 10.82 11.96 7.42
N GLY A 165 11.32 11.03 6.59
CA GLY A 165 11.97 9.80 7.02
C GLY A 165 11.00 8.73 7.52
N PHE A 166 9.77 8.72 7.02
CA PHE A 166 8.69 7.79 7.42
C PHE A 166 8.32 6.75 6.36
N ALA A 167 8.98 6.76 5.20
CA ALA A 167 8.79 5.73 4.18
C ALA A 167 10.09 5.46 3.43
N ARG A 168 10.20 4.23 2.90
CA ARG A 168 11.26 3.79 2.01
C ARG A 168 10.79 3.77 0.57
N ILE A 169 11.72 3.82 -0.38
CA ILE A 169 11.41 3.85 -1.82
C ILE A 169 11.19 2.42 -2.36
N TYR A 170 10.08 1.79 -1.95
CA TYR A 170 9.82 0.36 -2.21
C TYR A 170 8.41 0.08 -2.79
N GLY A 171 7.59 1.11 -3.00
CA GLY A 171 6.24 0.95 -3.54
C GLY A 171 6.21 0.76 -5.06
N LEU A 172 5.04 0.38 -5.58
CA LEU A 172 4.83 0.22 -7.02
C LEU A 172 5.13 1.53 -7.75
N ARG A 173 5.85 1.46 -8.88
CA ARG A 173 6.17 2.64 -9.69
C ARG A 173 5.09 2.91 -10.73
N ALA A 174 4.91 4.18 -11.06
CA ALA A 174 4.04 4.61 -12.13
C ALA A 174 4.66 5.78 -12.91
N ASN A 175 4.24 6.00 -14.16
CA ASN A 175 4.50 7.26 -14.85
C ASN A 175 3.36 8.22 -14.53
N TRP A 176 3.64 9.50 -14.34
CA TRP A 176 2.60 10.51 -14.16
C TRP A 176 1.70 10.62 -15.40
N PRO A 177 0.40 10.93 -15.23
CA PRO A 177 -0.51 11.23 -16.33
C PRO A 177 0.02 12.25 -17.36
N GLU A 178 0.78 13.26 -16.93
CA GLU A 178 1.33 14.31 -17.80
C GLU A 178 2.66 13.89 -18.48
N GLY A 179 3.09 12.64 -18.28
CA GLY A 179 4.25 12.05 -18.97
C GLY A 179 5.55 12.03 -18.17
N THR A 180 5.58 12.54 -16.93
CA THR A 180 6.78 12.42 -16.07
C THR A 180 7.08 10.94 -15.80
N ARG A 181 8.30 10.51 -16.14
CA ARG A 181 8.72 9.11 -15.99
C ARG A 181 8.90 8.73 -14.53
N SER A 182 8.57 7.48 -14.19
CA SER A 182 8.82 6.86 -12.88
C SER A 182 10.24 7.13 -12.36
N THR A 183 11.24 7.06 -13.24
CA THR A 183 12.66 7.29 -12.92
C THR A 183 12.94 8.70 -12.40
N THR A 184 12.22 9.71 -12.90
CA THR A 184 12.37 11.10 -12.44
C THR A 184 11.84 11.23 -11.01
N THR A 185 10.68 10.64 -10.73
CA THR A 185 10.12 10.59 -9.38
C THR A 185 11.04 9.84 -8.43
N ILE A 186 11.57 8.69 -8.82
CA ILE A 186 12.52 7.91 -7.99
C ILE A 186 13.78 8.71 -7.67
N ASN A 187 14.37 9.42 -8.64
CA ASN A 187 15.55 10.26 -8.38
C ASN A 187 15.24 11.39 -7.39
N LYS A 188 14.05 12.01 -7.51
CA LYS A 188 13.58 13.01 -6.55
C LYS A 188 13.43 12.42 -5.15
N LEU A 189 12.79 11.25 -5.02
CA LEU A 189 12.62 10.57 -3.74
C LEU A 189 13.98 10.18 -3.12
N LYS A 190 14.95 9.71 -3.92
CA LYS A 190 16.31 9.41 -3.42
C LYS A 190 16.99 10.65 -2.83
N ASN A 191 16.85 11.81 -3.47
CA ASN A 191 17.38 13.05 -2.95
C ASN A 191 16.69 13.47 -1.63
N LEU A 192 15.37 13.30 -1.54
CA LEU A 192 14.62 13.56 -0.31
C LEU A 192 15.02 12.62 0.82
N GLU A 193 15.22 11.33 0.52
CA GLU A 193 15.68 10.35 1.51
C GLU A 193 17.10 10.67 2.00
N MET A 194 18.01 11.00 1.08
CA MET A 194 19.36 11.45 1.43
C MET A 194 19.32 12.61 2.42
N GLN A 195 18.50 13.63 2.14
CA GLN A 195 18.31 14.76 3.06
C GLN A 195 17.70 14.33 4.40
N ALA A 196 16.71 13.44 4.40
CA ALA A 196 16.11 12.92 5.63
C ALA A 196 17.14 12.16 6.49
N ARG A 197 18.05 11.42 5.86
CA ARG A 197 19.15 10.71 6.53
C ARG A 197 20.17 11.67 7.12
N GLU A 198 20.66 12.63 6.32
CA GLU A 198 21.63 13.64 6.76
C GLU A 198 21.09 14.47 7.94
N GLN A 199 19.81 14.81 7.89
CA GLN A 199 19.14 15.59 8.92
C GLN A 199 18.54 14.74 10.04
N ARG A 200 18.72 13.41 9.98
CA ARG A 200 18.26 12.45 10.99
C ARG A 200 16.76 12.58 11.31
N ARG A 201 15.94 12.72 10.28
CA ARG A 201 14.47 12.84 10.41
C ARG A 201 13.80 11.48 10.51
N GLY A 202 12.68 11.41 11.23
CA GLY A 202 11.85 10.21 11.31
C GLY A 202 12.65 9.01 11.81
N LEU A 203 12.57 7.88 11.09
CA LEU A 203 13.28 6.64 11.45
C LEU A 203 14.82 6.77 11.35
N TRP A 204 15.33 7.84 10.74
CA TRP A 204 16.75 8.16 10.70
C TRP A 204 17.24 8.90 11.95
N ASP A 205 16.35 9.20 12.93
CA ASP A 205 16.76 9.74 14.23
C ASP A 205 17.37 8.67 15.15
N GLU A 206 18.67 8.76 15.38
CA GLU A 206 19.42 7.86 16.27
C GLU A 206 19.07 8.02 17.76
N LYS A 207 18.49 9.15 18.17
CA LYS A 207 18.05 9.35 19.56
C LYS A 207 16.67 8.77 19.79
N GLY A 208 15.80 8.86 18.79
CA GLY A 208 14.44 8.35 18.81
C GLY A 208 14.31 6.85 18.54
N PHE A 209 15.34 6.19 17.99
CA PHE A 209 15.29 4.76 17.67
C PHE A 209 16.61 4.04 17.92
N SER A 210 16.50 2.80 18.40
CA SER A 210 17.64 1.92 18.61
C SER A 210 18.16 1.44 17.27
N ARG A 211 19.45 1.66 17.03
CA ARG A 211 20.14 1.07 15.90
C ARG A 211 20.38 -0.39 16.16
N GLN A 212 20.41 -1.18 15.09
CA GLN A 212 20.92 -2.54 15.18
C GLN A 212 22.40 -2.45 15.58
N THR A 213 22.69 -2.53 16.88
CA THR A 213 24.07 -2.52 17.37
C THR A 213 24.75 -3.76 16.84
N ASP A 214 25.86 -3.58 16.13
CA ASP A 214 26.69 -4.63 15.56
C ASP A 214 27.10 -5.65 16.64
N ARG A 215 26.27 -6.68 16.88
CA ARG A 215 26.77 -7.93 17.43
C ARG A 215 27.48 -8.63 16.27
N ALA A 216 28.77 -8.33 16.19
CA ALA A 216 29.76 -8.71 15.18
C ALA A 216 29.69 -7.91 13.86
N ALA A 217 30.27 -6.72 13.90
CA ALA A 217 31.03 -6.18 12.78
C ALA A 217 32.13 -7.19 12.40
N THR A 218 31.78 -8.13 11.51
CA THR A 218 32.73 -8.51 10.47
C THR A 218 32.64 -7.37 9.46
N PRO A 219 33.75 -6.78 9.01
CA PRO A 219 33.71 -5.60 8.16
C PRO A 219 32.80 -5.88 6.95
N ALA A 220 32.01 -4.88 6.57
CA ALA A 220 31.48 -4.77 5.22
C ALA A 220 32.65 -4.51 4.25
N THR A 221 33.60 -5.45 4.17
CA THR A 221 34.24 -5.76 2.91
C THR A 221 33.14 -6.14 1.95
N ALA A 222 33.12 -5.50 0.78
CA ALA A 222 32.41 -5.96 -0.39
C ALA A 222 32.23 -7.48 -0.35
N LYS A 223 31.00 -7.96 -0.17
CA LYS A 223 30.71 -9.37 -0.51
C LYS A 223 30.71 -9.47 -2.03
N VAL A 224 31.93 -9.54 -2.55
CA VAL A 224 32.28 -10.42 -3.65
C VAL A 224 31.60 -11.77 -3.38
N GLY A 225 30.76 -12.18 -4.34
CA GLY A 225 30.16 -13.50 -4.50
C GLY A 225 29.93 -14.35 -3.24
N LYS A 226 28.74 -14.26 -2.64
CA LYS A 226 28.18 -15.44 -1.98
C LYS A 226 27.26 -16.12 -3.00
N ALA A 227 27.67 -17.33 -3.41
CA ALA A 227 26.92 -18.19 -4.30
C ALA A 227 25.45 -18.29 -3.86
N VAL A 228 24.56 -18.06 -4.81
CA VAL A 228 23.11 -18.23 -4.70
C VAL A 228 22.87 -19.71 -4.46
N THR A 229 22.59 -20.11 -3.22
CA THR A 229 22.33 -21.53 -2.88
C THR A 229 20.88 -21.94 -3.12
N ALA A 230 19.99 -21.01 -3.47
CA ALA A 230 18.62 -21.31 -3.89
C ALA A 230 18.20 -20.37 -5.04
N PRO A 231 17.65 -20.86 -6.16
CA PRO A 231 17.24 -20.03 -7.28
C PRO A 231 16.17 -19.02 -6.88
N MET A 232 16.31 -17.75 -7.28
CA MET A 232 15.40 -16.64 -6.97
C MET A 232 14.10 -16.70 -7.79
N ASP A 233 12.94 -16.56 -7.16
CA ASP A 233 11.66 -16.55 -7.89
C ASP A 233 11.48 -15.24 -8.68
N LEU A 234 11.28 -15.33 -10.00
CA LEU A 234 11.12 -14.17 -10.88
C LEU A 234 9.85 -13.35 -10.65
N ASN A 235 8.80 -13.95 -10.11
CA ASN A 235 7.52 -13.30 -9.80
C ASN A 235 7.55 -12.61 -8.42
N GLU A 236 8.33 -13.14 -7.48
CA GLU A 236 8.41 -12.62 -6.12
C GLU A 236 9.60 -11.70 -5.87
N ALA A 237 10.71 -11.88 -6.61
CA ALA A 237 11.94 -11.12 -6.40
C ALA A 237 11.70 -9.60 -6.40
N ASN A 238 12.36 -8.89 -5.51
CA ASN A 238 12.31 -7.43 -5.52
C ASN A 238 13.29 -6.83 -6.54
N TYR A 239 13.20 -5.52 -6.73
CA TYR A 239 13.96 -4.79 -7.74
C TYR A 239 15.49 -4.86 -7.51
N GLU A 240 15.91 -4.84 -6.24
CA GLU A 240 17.29 -4.90 -5.79
C GLU A 240 17.86 -6.32 -5.96
N GLU A 241 17.09 -7.34 -5.62
CA GLU A 241 17.42 -8.75 -5.81
C GLU A 241 17.64 -9.07 -7.28
N LEU A 242 16.76 -8.62 -8.17
CA LEU A 242 16.93 -8.77 -9.62
C LEU A 242 18.23 -8.15 -10.12
N GLN A 243 18.68 -7.04 -9.52
CA GLN A 243 19.95 -6.40 -9.89
C GLN A 243 21.19 -7.15 -9.42
N THR A 244 21.04 -8.12 -8.52
CA THR A 244 22.14 -9.02 -8.15
C THR A 244 22.40 -10.09 -9.23
N LEU A 245 21.47 -10.27 -10.18
CA LEU A 245 21.63 -11.22 -11.27
C LEU A 245 22.68 -10.70 -12.28
N PRO A 246 23.59 -11.58 -12.74
CA PRO A 246 24.68 -11.17 -13.61
C PRO A 246 24.17 -10.68 -14.97
N GLY A 247 24.40 -9.40 -15.25
CA GLY A 247 23.95 -8.73 -16.47
C GLY A 247 22.57 -8.08 -16.37
N ILE A 248 21.93 -8.11 -15.20
CA ILE A 248 20.67 -7.41 -14.94
C ILE A 248 20.96 -6.10 -14.19
N GLY A 249 20.95 -4.99 -14.93
CA GLY A 249 21.07 -3.65 -14.35
C GLY A 249 19.71 -3.02 -14.03
N PRO A 250 19.70 -1.80 -13.46
CA PRO A 250 18.50 -1.06 -13.07
C PRO A 250 17.37 -1.04 -14.11
N LYS A 251 17.72 -0.90 -15.40
CA LYS A 251 16.77 -0.87 -16.51
C LYS A 251 16.17 -2.24 -16.83
N LEU A 252 16.97 -3.31 -16.74
CA LEU A 252 16.48 -4.66 -17.00
C LEU A 252 15.65 -5.18 -15.83
N ALA A 253 16.06 -4.90 -14.59
CA ALA A 253 15.27 -5.22 -13.41
C ALA A 253 13.88 -4.56 -13.46
N GLU A 254 13.79 -3.29 -13.86
CA GLU A 254 12.51 -2.60 -14.03
C GLU A 254 11.60 -3.27 -15.07
N ARG A 255 12.19 -3.71 -16.20
CA ARG A 255 11.43 -4.41 -17.25
C ARG A 255 10.99 -5.80 -16.80
N ILE A 256 11.82 -6.53 -16.05
CA ILE A 256 11.45 -7.83 -15.49
C ILE A 256 10.25 -7.69 -14.57
N VAL A 257 10.27 -6.72 -13.63
CA VAL A 257 9.14 -6.45 -12.73
C VAL A 257 7.87 -6.09 -13.51
N ALA A 258 8.00 -5.25 -14.54
CA ALA A 258 6.88 -4.80 -15.37
C ALA A 258 6.30 -5.91 -16.27
N SER A 259 7.07 -6.96 -16.57
CA SER A 259 6.65 -8.07 -17.43
C SER A 259 6.08 -9.27 -16.68
N ARG A 260 5.90 -9.16 -15.37
CA ARG A 260 5.23 -10.19 -14.55
C ARG A 260 3.74 -10.31 -14.91
N PRO A 261 3.14 -11.51 -14.73
CA PRO A 261 3.77 -12.74 -14.25
C PRO A 261 4.52 -13.51 -15.34
N PHE A 262 5.54 -14.26 -14.93
CA PHE A 262 6.21 -15.28 -15.73
C PHE A 262 5.64 -16.65 -15.38
N HIS A 263 5.41 -17.50 -16.38
CA HIS A 263 4.95 -18.89 -16.18
C HIS A 263 6.11 -19.88 -16.25
N LYS A 264 7.20 -19.49 -16.91
CA LYS A 264 8.45 -20.24 -16.99
C LYS A 264 9.63 -19.28 -17.12
N VAL A 265 10.83 -19.74 -16.75
CA VAL A 265 12.05 -18.93 -16.83
C VAL A 265 12.31 -18.41 -18.25
N ASP A 266 11.94 -19.16 -19.28
CA ASP A 266 12.10 -18.76 -20.69
C ASP A 266 11.25 -17.53 -21.09
N ASP A 267 10.21 -17.20 -20.32
CA ASP A 267 9.41 -16.01 -20.58
C ASP A 267 10.23 -14.70 -20.42
N LEU A 268 11.40 -14.76 -19.78
CA LEU A 268 12.35 -13.66 -19.74
C LEU A 268 12.82 -13.20 -21.14
N LEU A 269 12.76 -14.05 -22.17
CA LEU A 269 13.07 -13.64 -23.55
C LEU A 269 12.05 -12.64 -24.12
N LYS A 270 10.85 -12.55 -23.53
CA LYS A 270 9.85 -11.52 -23.88
C LYS A 270 10.23 -10.14 -23.34
N VAL A 271 11.12 -10.09 -22.34
CA VAL A 271 11.64 -8.86 -21.76
C VAL A 271 12.73 -8.31 -22.68
N GLY A 272 12.42 -7.23 -23.41
CA GLY A 272 13.41 -6.65 -24.31
C GLY A 272 14.73 -6.31 -23.59
N GLY A 273 15.85 -6.58 -24.27
CA GLY A 273 17.18 -6.44 -23.68
C GLY A 273 17.66 -7.65 -22.88
N ILE A 274 16.82 -8.67 -22.65
CA ILE A 274 17.25 -10.00 -22.20
C ILE A 274 17.31 -10.91 -23.42
N GLY A 275 18.53 -11.16 -23.90
CA GLY A 275 18.80 -12.14 -24.94
C GLY A 275 19.18 -13.50 -24.36
N THR A 276 19.33 -14.50 -25.24
CA THR A 276 19.75 -15.87 -24.88
C THR A 276 21.01 -15.90 -24.02
N GLN A 277 22.00 -15.04 -24.31
CA GLN A 277 23.25 -14.96 -23.53
C GLN A 277 23.05 -14.53 -22.07
N ILE A 278 22.12 -13.62 -21.81
CA ILE A 278 21.80 -13.20 -20.43
C ILE A 278 20.97 -14.28 -19.75
N LEU A 279 19.97 -14.82 -20.47
CA LEU A 279 19.12 -15.88 -19.96
C LEU A 279 19.93 -17.10 -19.49
N GLU A 280 20.82 -17.63 -20.32
CA GLU A 280 21.63 -18.80 -19.96
C GLU A 280 22.51 -18.55 -18.74
N ARG A 281 22.97 -17.31 -18.54
CA ARG A 281 23.79 -16.93 -17.38
C ARG A 281 22.97 -16.86 -16.07
N ILE A 282 21.72 -16.43 -16.15
CA ILE A 282 20.86 -16.25 -14.97
C ILE A 282 19.94 -17.44 -14.71
N ARG A 283 19.71 -18.32 -15.70
CA ARG A 283 18.86 -19.52 -15.61
C ARG A 283 19.11 -20.38 -14.35
N PRO A 284 20.36 -20.68 -13.93
CA PRO A 284 20.59 -21.47 -12.71
C PRO A 284 20.30 -20.68 -11.42
N LEU A 285 20.17 -19.36 -11.49
CA LEU A 285 19.99 -18.46 -10.36
C LEU A 285 18.54 -18.05 -10.15
N VAL A 286 17.63 -18.46 -11.05
CA VAL A 286 16.23 -18.03 -11.02
C VAL A 286 15.27 -19.20 -11.19
N ARG A 287 14.08 -19.10 -10.62
CA ARG A 287 12.97 -20.04 -10.77
C ARG A 287 11.67 -19.29 -11.01
N VAL A 288 10.63 -20.05 -11.33
CA VAL A 288 9.25 -19.61 -11.31
C VAL A 288 8.50 -20.69 -10.53
N GLU A 289 7.95 -20.37 -9.36
CA GLU A 289 7.01 -21.26 -8.68
C GLU A 289 5.67 -21.26 -9.41
N GLY A 290 5.07 -22.44 -9.49
CA GLY A 290 3.93 -22.74 -10.36
C GLY A 290 2.73 -21.85 -10.08
N ILE A 291 2.34 -21.06 -11.09
CA ILE A 291 0.96 -20.64 -11.27
C ILE A 291 0.30 -21.83 -11.98
N ASP A 292 -0.32 -22.72 -11.22
CA ASP A 292 -0.88 -23.97 -11.72
C ASP A 292 -1.80 -23.75 -12.93
N GLY A 293 -1.51 -24.48 -14.02
CA GLY A 293 -2.27 -24.49 -15.26
C GLY A 293 -1.70 -25.50 -16.27
N GLU A 294 -1.85 -26.78 -15.92
CA GLU A 294 -1.88 -28.01 -16.74
C GLU A 294 -0.83 -28.27 -17.86
N LYS A 295 -0.25 -29.48 -17.76
CA LYS A 295 0.36 -30.23 -18.86
C LYS A 295 -0.68 -30.67 -19.88
#